data_AF-A0A5C3NJW4-F1
#
_entry.id   AF-A0A5C3NJW4-F1
#
_cell.length_a   1.000
_cell.length_b   1.000
_cell.length_c   1.000
_cell.angle_alpha   90.00
_cell.angle_beta   90.00
_cell.angle_gamma   90.00
#
_symmetry.space_group_name_H-M   'P 1'
#
loop_
_entity.id
_entity.type
_entity.pdbx_description
1 polymer ?
#
loop_
_entity_poly.entity_id
_entity_poly.type
_entity_poly.pdbx_seq_one_letter_code
_entity_poly.pdbx_strand_id
1 'polypeptide(L)' 'DLYDSGATHHMSPYRSEFVTFTETPARPLSAANQQQFYAQGVGEMIIPVPNPPSEDTRIKL' A
#
# COMPACT_ATOMS: atom_id res chain seq x y z
N ASP A 1 -10.97 23.02 -7.21
CA ASP A 1 -10.48 21.66 -7.47
C ASP A 1 -10.02 21.00 -6.19
N LEU A 2 -10.56 19.82 -5.94
CA LEU A 2 -10.40 19.07 -4.70
C LEU A 2 -9.00 18.46 -4.66
N TYR A 3 -8.21 18.89 -3.67
CA TYR A 3 -6.86 18.42 -3.40
C TYR A 3 -6.86 16.93 -3.02
N ASP A 4 -6.02 16.17 -3.71
CA ASP A 4 -5.68 14.76 -3.45
C ASP A 4 -5.05 14.63 -2.05
N SER A 5 -5.75 13.96 -1.12
CA SER A 5 -5.45 13.99 0.31
C SER A 5 -4.35 13.01 0.75
N GLY A 6 -3.45 12.58 -0.15
CA GLY A 6 -2.32 11.72 0.24
C GLY A 6 -2.73 10.38 0.84
N ALA A 7 -3.98 9.95 0.64
CA ALA A 7 -4.38 8.57 0.83
C ALA A 7 -3.94 7.84 -0.43
N THR A 8 -2.64 7.53 -0.47
CA THR A 8 -2.02 6.80 -1.56
C THR A 8 -2.89 5.62 -1.91
N HIS A 9 -3.20 5.52 -3.19
CA HIS A 9 -3.87 4.43 -3.86
C HIS A 9 -3.14 3.08 -3.74
N HIS A 10 -2.44 2.78 -2.63
CA HIS A 10 -1.77 1.50 -2.45
C HIS A 10 -2.76 0.44 -1.96
N MET A 11 -3.80 0.20 -2.75
CA MET A 11 -4.27 -1.17 -2.94
C MET A 11 -3.16 -1.86 -3.72
N SER A 12 -2.20 -2.46 -3.01
CA SER A 12 -1.05 -3.08 -3.68
C SER A 12 -1.53 -4.13 -4.68
N PRO A 13 -1.40 -3.92 -6.02
CA PRO A 13 -1.70 -4.96 -7.00
C PRO A 13 -0.74 -6.15 -6.85
N TYR A 14 0.37 -5.91 -6.14
CA TYR A 14 1.43 -6.83 -5.79
C TYR A 14 1.09 -7.69 -4.56
N ARG A 15 -0.13 -8.24 -4.47
CA ARG A 15 -0.50 -9.19 -3.40
C ARG A 15 0.56 -10.29 -3.24
N SER A 16 1.11 -10.76 -4.35
CA SER A 16 2.15 -11.79 -4.42
C SER A 16 3.53 -11.35 -3.92
N GLU A 17 3.77 -10.06 -3.73
CA GLU A 17 5.07 -9.53 -3.29
C GLU A 17 5.11 -9.20 -1.79
N PHE A 18 3.98 -9.38 -1.09
CA PHE A 18 3.97 -9.31 0.35
C PHE A 18 4.74 -10.48 0.95
N VAL A 19 5.71 -10.19 1.80
CA VAL A 19 6.54 -11.21 2.45
C VAL A 19 5.80 -11.91 3.59
N THR A 20 4.77 -11.28 4.15
CA THR A 20 4.03 -11.77 5.32
C THR A 20 2.51 -11.63 5.15
N PHE A 21 1.99 -11.76 3.92
CA PHE A 21 0.55 -11.63 3.66
C PHE A 21 -0.29 -12.57 4.53
N THR A 22 -1.33 -12.00 5.15
CA THR A 22 -2.37 -12.73 5.85
C THR A 22 -3.74 -12.16 5.49
N GLU A 23 -4.72 -13.05 5.28
CA GLU A 23 -6.09 -12.66 5.03
C GLU A 23 -6.73 -12.12 6.31
N THR A 24 -7.61 -11.13 6.16
CA THR A 24 -8.34 -10.53 7.28
C THR A 24 -9.81 -10.36 6.92
N PRO A 25 -10.73 -10.29 7.90
CA PRO A 25 -12.10 -9.91 7.62
C PRO A 25 -12.16 -8.59 6.84
N ALA A 26 -13.11 -8.48 5.91
CA ALA A 26 -13.24 -7.30 5.07
C ALA A 26 -13.39 -6.01 5.91
N ARG A 27 -12.41 -5.11 5.84
CA ARG A 27 -12.43 -3.82 6.56
C ARG A 27 -12.79 -2.69 5.60
N PRO A 28 -13.85 -1.92 5.85
CA PRO A 28 -14.23 -0.82 4.97
C PRO A 28 -13.21 0.34 5.07
N LEU A 29 -12.84 0.88 3.92
CA LEU A 29 -11.98 2.05 3.75
C LEU A 29 -12.76 3.10 2.95
N SER A 30 -12.82 4.33 3.47
CA SER A 30 -13.50 5.44 2.81
C SER A 30 -12.51 6.26 2.00
N ALA A 31 -12.81 6.46 0.72
CA ALA A 31 -12.03 7.34 -0.16
C ALA A 31 -12.54 8.79 -0.09
N ALA A 32 -11.70 9.73 -0.52
CA ALA A 32 -12.02 11.17 -0.54
C ALA A 32 -13.24 11.49 -1.45
N ASN A 33 -13.48 10.66 -2.47
CA ASN A 33 -14.65 10.76 -3.35
C ASN A 33 -15.90 10.04 -2.79
N GLN A 34 -15.91 9.70 -1.50
CA GLN A 34 -17.01 9.03 -0.78
C GLN A 34 -17.30 7.59 -1.24
N GLN A 35 -16.43 7.00 -2.06
CA GLN A 35 -16.52 5.57 -2.38
C GLN A 35 -15.99 4.72 -1.22
N GLN A 36 -16.54 3.51 -1.09
CA GLN A 36 -16.09 2.51 -0.12
C GLN A 36 -15.30 1.41 -0.82
N PHE A 37 -14.21 1.02 -0.17
CA PHE A 37 -13.38 -0.10 -0.55
C PHE A 37 -13.24 -1.07 0.62
N TYR A 38 -12.84 -2.32 0.37
CA TYR A 38 -12.68 -3.31 1.42
C TYR A 38 -11.27 -3.89 1.40
N ALA A 39 -10.52 -3.69 2.48
CA ALA A 39 -9.26 -4.38 2.69
C ALA A 39 -9.52 -5.84 3.08
N GLN A 40 -8.90 -6.77 2.35
CA GLN A 40 -9.10 -8.22 2.51
C GLN A 40 -7.90 -8.93 3.15
N GLY A 41 -6.78 -8.23 3.35
CA GLY A 41 -5.59 -8.80 3.94
C GLY A 41 -4.56 -7.72 4.27
N VAL A 42 -3.58 -8.10 5.07
CA VAL A 42 -2.48 -7.24 5.53
C VAL A 42 -1.17 -8.02 5.42
N GLY A 43 -0.05 -7.32 5.33
CA GLY A 43 1.27 -7.93 5.32
C GLY A 43 2.32 -6.85 5.12
N GLU A 44 3.57 -7.27 5.17
CA GLU A 44 4.72 -6.38 4.98
C GLU A 44 5.23 -6.49 3.55
N MET A 45 5.78 -5.38 3.04
CA MET A 45 6.41 -5.31 1.72
C MET A 45 7.82 -4.75 1.85
N ILE A 46 8.75 -5.28 1.05
CA ILE A 46 10.10 -4.74 0.94
C ILE A 46 10.18 -3.96 -0.37
N ILE A 47 10.32 -2.64 -0.26
CA ILE A 47 10.42 -1.76 -1.43
C ILE A 47 11.88 -1.31 -1.60
N PRO A 48 12.52 -1.59 -2.74
CA PRO A 48 13.80 -0.96 -3.08
C PRO A 48 13.54 0.51 -3.48
N VAL A 49 14.21 1.43 -2.79
CA VAL A 49 14.15 2.87 -3.09
C VAL A 49 15.46 3.29 -3.73
N PRO A 50 15.44 3.77 -4.98
CA PRO A 50 16.64 4.29 -5.64
C PRO A 50 17.30 5.40 -4.84
N ASN A 51 18.61 5.27 -4.58
CA ASN A 51 19.38 6.25 -3.80
C ASN A 51 20.71 6.66 -4.46
N PRO A 52 20.70 7.16 -5.70
CA PRO A 52 21.94 7.52 -6.40
C PRO A 52 22.73 8.63 -5.68
N PRO A 53 24.08 8.56 -5.65
CA PRO A 53 24.94 7.58 -6.32
C PRO A 53 25.16 6.27 -5.54
N SER A 54 24.47 6.08 -4.41
CA SER A 54 24.57 4.87 -3.58
C SER A 54 23.64 3.77 -4.08
N GLU A 55 23.81 2.58 -3.51
CA GLU A 55 22.90 1.44 -3.70
C GLU A 55 21.48 1.77 -3.20
N ASP A 56 20.50 1.09 -3.80
CA ASP A 56 19.10 1.20 -3.41
C ASP A 56 18.91 0.82 -1.93
N THR A 57 18.07 1.59 -1.24
CA THR A 57 17.73 1.34 0.15
C THR A 57 16.48 0.48 0.24
N ARG A 58 16.54 -0.61 0.99
CA ARG A 58 15.37 -1.47 1.23
C ARG A 58 14.55 -0.93 2.39
N ILE A 59 13.33 -0.49 2.12
CA ILE A 59 12.38 -0.04 3.14
C ILE A 59 11.34 -1.12 3.37
N LYS A 60 11.03 -1.37 4.65
CA LYS A 60 9.97 -2.25 5.08
C LYS A 60 8.74 -1.41 5.42
N LEU A 61 7.62 -1.70 4.75
CA LEU A 61 6.32 -1.06 4.99
C LEU A 61 5.35 -2.04 5.65
#